data_AF-A0A9W6B8P3-F1
#
_entry.id   AF-A0A9W6B8P3-F1
#
_cell.length_a   1.000
_cell.length_b   1.000
_cell.length_c   1.000
_cell.angle_alpha   90.00
_cell.angle_beta   90.00
_cell.angle_gamma   90.00
#
_symmetry.space_group_name_H-M   'P 1'
#
loop_
_entity.id
_entity.type
_entity.pdbx_description
1 polymer ?
#
loop_
_entity_poly.entity_id
_entity_poly.type
_entity_poly.pdbx_seq_one_letter_code
_entity_poly.pdbx_strand_id
1 'polypeptide(L)'
;MMQLRGQLQANQSIRAFGPPRRRAFSCPAPTRIVYPVTCRTATNSDVLLGAGLSPDEAHRVLAACPSLADGDLLATNLNFLRTIYRPHLIAKLVSRRPEVFTAQLAEWHQFLTGYGLDDEGVWKVLRYSPGLLLRRRQDSEEGDDGGGGGGDVNTPYNAGAAIMWLKSYGWTDEEVVARLLPCYPEVLAATTEQMQAAMEFLRSRSFDDEAITRMVRTFPPLLVAPYNEPLLQLIDRIRISAHNKYVVSGSYHV
;
A
#
# COMPACT_ATOMS: atom_id res chain seq x y z
N MET A 1 -46.97 13.43 6.50
CA MET A 1 -47.34 12.01 6.69
C MET A 1 -47.56 11.39 5.32
N MET A 2 -46.61 10.60 4.81
CA MET A 2 -46.86 9.67 3.71
C MET A 2 -46.14 8.37 4.01
N GLN A 3 -46.94 7.35 4.29
CA GLN A 3 -46.55 5.95 4.44
C GLN A 3 -46.36 5.35 3.04
N LEU A 4 -45.22 4.70 2.81
CA LEU A 4 -45.09 3.69 1.76
C LEU A 4 -44.38 2.46 2.33
N ARG A 5 -45.20 1.53 2.81
CA ARG A 5 -44.83 0.12 3.03
C ARG A 5 -44.78 -0.57 1.68
N GLY A 6 -43.70 -1.28 1.40
CA GLY A 6 -43.59 -2.18 0.25
C GLY A 6 -42.79 -3.42 0.63
N GLN A 7 -43.49 -4.45 1.10
CA GLN A 7 -43.01 -5.82 1.23
C GLN A 7 -42.69 -6.40 -0.15
N LEU A 8 -41.62 -7.20 -0.25
CA LEU A 8 -41.55 -8.33 -1.18
C LEU A 8 -40.60 -9.39 -0.59
N GLN A 9 -41.20 -10.41 0.01
CA GLN A 9 -40.56 -11.69 0.31
C GLN A 9 -40.44 -12.49 -1.00
N ALA A 10 -39.27 -13.08 -1.25
CA ALA A 10 -39.12 -14.15 -2.23
C ALA A 10 -38.31 -15.30 -1.61
N ASN A 11 -39.06 -16.33 -1.20
CA ASN A 11 -38.60 -17.67 -0.88
C ASN A 11 -37.82 -18.28 -2.06
N GLN A 12 -36.59 -18.74 -1.83
CA GLN A 12 -35.98 -19.76 -2.69
C GLN A 12 -35.49 -20.94 -1.84
N SER A 13 -36.29 -22.00 -1.91
CA SER A 13 -36.06 -23.32 -1.36
C SER A 13 -35.07 -24.08 -2.25
N ILE A 14 -33.81 -24.17 -1.82
CA ILE A 14 -32.79 -24.99 -2.50
C ILE A 14 -32.90 -26.43 -2.00
N ARG A 15 -33.28 -27.33 -2.92
CA ARG A 15 -33.34 -28.78 -2.71
C ARG A 15 -31.92 -29.35 -2.57
N ALA A 16 -31.64 -30.00 -1.45
CA ALA A 16 -30.41 -30.74 -1.21
C ALA A 16 -30.38 -32.04 -2.05
N PHE A 17 -29.48 -32.10 -3.03
CA PHE A 17 -29.10 -33.35 -3.69
C PHE A 17 -27.97 -34.01 -2.89
N GLY A 18 -28.28 -35.14 -2.24
CA GLY A 18 -27.30 -35.96 -1.54
C GLY A 18 -26.42 -36.74 -2.53
N PRO A 19 -25.10 -36.86 -2.28
CA PRO A 19 -24.20 -37.59 -3.16
C PRO A 19 -24.36 -39.12 -3.00
N PRO A 20 -24.08 -39.90 -4.06
CA PRO A 20 -24.19 -41.36 -4.04
C PRO A 20 -23.10 -42.00 -3.18
N ARG A 21 -23.51 -42.92 -2.30
CA ARG A 21 -22.64 -43.79 -1.49
C ARG A 21 -21.77 -44.68 -2.39
N ARG A 22 -20.49 -44.34 -2.52
CA ARG A 22 -19.48 -45.24 -3.11
C ARG A 22 -19.07 -46.31 -2.10
N ARG A 23 -19.16 -47.58 -2.50
CA ARG A 23 -18.63 -48.72 -1.73
C ARG A 23 -17.12 -48.67 -1.76
N ALA A 24 -16.50 -48.60 -0.58
CA ALA A 24 -15.06 -48.65 -0.41
C ALA A 24 -14.56 -50.09 -0.58
N PHE A 25 -13.72 -50.33 -1.58
CA PHE A 25 -12.89 -51.52 -1.66
C PHE A 25 -11.73 -51.34 -0.69
N SER A 26 -11.65 -52.21 0.32
CA SER A 26 -10.55 -52.27 1.27
C SER A 26 -9.36 -52.95 0.59
N CYS A 27 -8.37 -52.16 0.18
CA CYS A 27 -7.04 -52.67 -0.15
C CYS A 27 -6.18 -52.62 1.12
N PRO A 28 -5.45 -53.68 1.48
CA PRO A 28 -4.52 -53.67 2.60
C PRO A 28 -3.40 -52.65 2.34
N ALA A 29 -3.23 -51.72 3.27
CA ALA A 29 -2.27 -50.63 3.16
C ALA A 29 -0.83 -51.17 3.22
N PRO A 30 0.06 -50.75 2.31
CA PRO A 30 1.47 -51.09 2.40
C PRO A 30 2.07 -50.47 3.66
N THR A 31 2.74 -51.29 4.45
CA THR A 31 3.47 -50.91 5.66
C THR A 31 4.56 -49.90 5.28
N ARG A 32 4.26 -48.60 5.44
CA ARG A 32 5.18 -47.52 5.10
C ARG A 32 6.22 -47.43 6.21
N ILE A 33 7.48 -47.71 5.87
CA ILE A 33 8.62 -47.48 6.76
C ILE A 33 8.69 -45.97 6.99
N VAL A 34 8.31 -45.53 8.20
CA VAL A 34 8.40 -44.13 8.61
C VAL A 34 9.83 -43.87 9.01
N TYR A 35 10.62 -43.33 8.09
CA TYR A 35 11.90 -42.74 8.46
C TYR A 35 11.63 -41.45 9.24
N PRO A 36 12.29 -41.21 10.39
CA PRO A 36 12.18 -39.93 11.09
C PRO A 36 12.73 -38.85 10.15
N VAL A 37 11.83 -38.08 9.55
CA VAL A 37 12.18 -36.86 8.82
C VAL A 37 12.62 -35.85 9.87
N THR A 38 13.91 -35.63 9.98
CA THR A 38 14.42 -34.48 10.71
C THR A 38 13.96 -33.24 9.98
N CYS A 39 12.95 -32.55 10.51
CA CYS A 39 12.48 -31.26 10.01
C CYS A 39 13.59 -30.24 10.23
N ARG A 40 14.52 -30.16 9.28
CA ARG A 40 15.46 -29.06 9.20
C ARG A 40 14.64 -27.81 8.93
N THR A 41 14.75 -26.81 9.81
CA THR A 41 14.14 -25.50 9.57
C THR A 41 14.72 -24.96 8.27
N ALA A 42 13.84 -24.66 7.31
CA ALA A 42 14.25 -24.11 6.03
C ALA A 42 14.94 -22.77 6.29
N THR A 43 16.15 -22.61 5.75
CA THR A 43 16.85 -21.32 5.87
C THR A 43 16.17 -20.31 4.95
N ASN A 44 16.33 -19.01 5.22
CA ASN A 44 15.79 -17.96 4.35
C ASN A 44 16.34 -18.06 2.92
N SER A 45 17.55 -18.59 2.74
CA SER A 45 18.10 -18.93 1.43
C SER A 45 17.25 -19.99 0.72
N ASP A 46 16.89 -21.08 1.40
CA ASP A 46 16.04 -22.14 0.85
C ASP A 46 14.65 -21.61 0.43
N VAL A 47 14.10 -20.69 1.23
CA VAL A 47 12.80 -20.05 0.95
C VAL A 47 12.88 -19.20 -0.33
N LEU A 48 13.96 -18.43 -0.51
CA LEU A 48 14.21 -17.61 -1.70
C LEU A 48 14.45 -18.48 -2.95
N LEU A 49 15.20 -19.57 -2.82
CA LEU A 49 15.38 -20.56 -3.89
C LEU A 49 14.03 -21.17 -4.30
N GLY A 50 13.17 -21.51 -3.33
CA GLY A 50 11.81 -21.97 -3.60
C GLY A 50 10.92 -20.91 -4.27
N ALA A 51 11.28 -19.63 -4.22
CA ALA A 51 10.58 -18.55 -4.92
C ALA A 51 11.05 -18.39 -6.38
N GLY A 52 12.03 -19.19 -6.81
CA GLY A 52 12.57 -19.21 -8.17
C GLY A 52 13.76 -18.27 -8.38
N LEU A 53 14.39 -17.78 -7.30
CA LEU A 53 15.66 -17.06 -7.41
C LEU A 53 16.83 -18.03 -7.58
N SER A 54 17.88 -17.61 -8.27
CA SER A 54 19.14 -18.35 -8.28
C SER A 54 19.87 -18.22 -6.92
N PRO A 55 20.79 -19.14 -6.57
CA PRO A 55 21.58 -19.03 -5.34
C PRO A 55 22.33 -17.70 -5.20
N ASP A 56 22.89 -17.19 -6.30
CA ASP A 56 23.60 -15.91 -6.31
C ASP A 56 22.64 -14.72 -6.11
N GLU A 57 21.44 -14.78 -6.68
CA GLU A 57 20.41 -13.76 -6.49
C GLU A 57 19.90 -13.75 -5.05
N ALA A 58 19.63 -14.94 -4.47
CA ALA A 58 19.21 -15.07 -3.08
C ALA A 58 20.27 -14.49 -2.13
N HIS A 59 21.55 -14.78 -2.37
CA HIS A 59 22.65 -14.22 -1.58
C HIS A 59 22.74 -12.69 -1.72
N ARG A 60 22.63 -12.14 -2.95
CA ARG A 60 22.60 -10.69 -3.18
C ARG A 60 21.44 -10.00 -2.46
N VAL A 61 20.25 -10.62 -2.46
CA VAL A 61 19.07 -10.09 -1.78
C VAL A 61 19.27 -10.03 -0.26
N LEU A 62 19.76 -11.11 0.35
CA LEU A 62 20.03 -11.16 1.79
C LEU A 62 21.15 -10.19 2.19
N ALA A 63 22.16 -10.03 1.34
CA ALA A 63 23.23 -9.04 1.56
C ALA A 63 22.72 -7.60 1.46
N ALA A 64 21.82 -7.31 0.51
CA ALA A 64 21.24 -5.98 0.32
C ALA A 64 20.23 -5.60 1.41
N CYS A 65 19.54 -6.58 2.00
CA CYS A 65 18.55 -6.36 3.04
C CYS A 65 18.76 -7.35 4.20
N PRO A 66 19.72 -7.08 5.11
CA PRO A 66 20.04 -7.97 6.22
C PRO A 66 18.86 -8.22 7.16
N SER A 67 17.90 -7.28 7.25
CA SER A 67 16.67 -7.43 8.05
C SER A 67 15.78 -8.59 7.58
N LEU A 68 15.99 -9.11 6.37
CA LEU A 68 15.30 -10.32 5.90
C LEU A 68 15.93 -11.61 6.43
N ALA A 69 17.13 -11.58 7.01
CA ALA A 69 17.81 -12.77 7.48
C ALA A 69 17.17 -13.37 8.74
N ASP A 70 16.50 -12.55 9.56
CA ASP A 70 16.12 -12.92 10.94
C ASP A 70 14.61 -13.16 11.15
N GLY A 71 13.81 -13.38 10.09
CA GLY A 71 12.35 -13.43 10.26
C GLY A 71 11.59 -14.51 9.48
N ASP A 72 10.64 -15.17 10.17
CA ASP A 72 9.57 -15.99 9.58
C ASP A 72 8.63 -15.18 8.65
N LEU A 73 8.70 -13.85 8.73
CA LEU A 73 7.89 -12.93 7.95
C LEU A 73 8.17 -13.06 6.44
N LEU A 74 9.43 -13.27 6.03
CA LEU A 74 9.78 -13.46 4.62
C LEU A 74 9.08 -14.69 4.04
N ALA A 75 9.15 -15.82 4.76
CA ALA A 75 8.51 -17.06 4.34
C ALA A 75 6.99 -16.92 4.28
N THR A 76 6.40 -16.26 5.28
CA THR A 76 4.96 -15.97 5.34
C THR A 76 4.52 -15.12 4.15
N ASN A 77 5.22 -14.03 3.88
CA ASN A 77 4.95 -13.13 2.77
C ASN A 77 5.10 -13.83 1.41
N LEU A 78 6.15 -14.62 1.21
CA LEU A 78 6.35 -15.35 -0.05
C LEU A 78 5.29 -16.43 -0.27
N ASN A 79 4.90 -17.16 0.77
CA ASN A 79 3.81 -18.13 0.68
C ASN A 79 2.48 -17.45 0.34
N PHE A 80 2.20 -16.30 0.96
CA PHE A 80 1.04 -15.48 0.61
C PHE A 80 1.08 -15.04 -0.85
N LEU A 81 2.16 -14.40 -1.31
CA LEU A 81 2.25 -13.92 -2.69
C LEU A 81 2.15 -15.05 -3.73
N ARG A 82 2.65 -16.26 -3.43
CA ARG A 82 2.51 -17.44 -4.31
C ARG A 82 1.06 -17.87 -4.53
N THR A 83 0.15 -17.51 -3.63
CA THR A 83 -1.28 -17.84 -3.77
C THR A 83 -2.00 -16.91 -4.75
N ILE A 84 -1.43 -15.73 -5.03
CA ILE A 84 -2.06 -14.65 -5.81
C ILE A 84 -1.31 -14.40 -7.13
N TYR A 85 0.02 -14.37 -7.07
CA TYR A 85 0.88 -13.93 -8.17
C TYR A 85 1.71 -15.06 -8.76
N ARG A 86 2.10 -14.87 -10.04
CA ARG A 86 2.96 -15.82 -10.75
C ARG A 86 4.38 -15.79 -10.16
N PRO A 87 5.07 -16.94 -10.05
CA PRO A 87 6.40 -17.02 -9.45
C PRO A 87 7.44 -16.05 -10.02
N HIS A 88 7.48 -15.85 -11.35
CA HIS A 88 8.44 -14.94 -11.98
C HIS A 88 8.22 -13.45 -11.61
N LEU A 89 6.98 -13.06 -11.29
CA LEU A 89 6.68 -11.70 -10.81
C LEU A 89 7.24 -11.52 -9.40
N ILE A 90 7.03 -12.52 -8.54
CA ILE A 90 7.55 -12.54 -7.17
C ILE A 90 9.07 -12.46 -7.18
N ALA A 91 9.75 -13.30 -7.97
CA ALA A 91 11.21 -13.26 -8.11
C ALA A 91 11.71 -11.88 -8.56
N LYS A 92 11.01 -11.24 -9.50
CA LYS A 92 11.32 -9.88 -9.97
C LYS A 92 11.10 -8.80 -8.90
N LEU A 93 10.12 -8.96 -8.02
CA LEU A 93 9.88 -8.05 -6.91
C LEU A 93 10.96 -8.21 -5.83
N VAL A 94 11.22 -9.45 -5.41
CA VAL A 94 12.26 -9.79 -4.41
C VAL A 94 13.64 -9.27 -4.84
N SER A 95 14.01 -9.48 -6.11
CA SER A 95 15.32 -9.04 -6.63
C SER A 95 15.47 -7.52 -6.76
N ARG A 96 14.38 -6.79 -7.00
CA ARG A 96 14.42 -5.34 -7.23
C ARG A 96 14.16 -4.52 -5.97
N ARG A 97 13.31 -5.05 -5.07
CA ARG A 97 12.75 -4.35 -3.91
C ARG A 97 12.61 -5.33 -2.74
N PRO A 98 13.71 -5.92 -2.24
CA PRO A 98 13.65 -6.84 -1.10
C PRO A 98 13.08 -6.18 0.16
N GLU A 99 13.25 -4.87 0.31
CA GLU A 99 12.75 -4.08 1.45
C GLU A 99 11.24 -4.21 1.67
N VAL A 100 10.46 -4.44 0.61
CA VAL A 100 8.99 -4.63 0.68
C VAL A 100 8.59 -5.81 1.56
N PHE A 101 9.45 -6.83 1.68
CA PHE A 101 9.17 -8.03 2.47
C PHE A 101 9.34 -7.84 3.98
N THR A 102 9.77 -6.66 4.41
CA THR A 102 9.77 -6.27 5.83
C THR A 102 8.39 -5.83 6.32
N ALA A 103 7.45 -5.54 5.42
CA ALA A 103 6.07 -5.23 5.73
C ALA A 103 5.16 -6.47 5.73
N GLN A 104 4.02 -6.41 6.41
CA GLN A 104 3.02 -7.49 6.43
C GLN A 104 2.18 -7.45 5.14
N LEU A 105 2.62 -8.15 4.08
CA LEU A 105 2.04 -8.01 2.75
C LEU A 105 0.59 -8.52 2.64
N ALA A 106 0.21 -9.49 3.48
CA ALA A 106 -1.17 -9.99 3.53
C ALA A 106 -2.14 -8.91 4.01
N GLU A 107 -1.79 -8.17 5.06
CA GLU A 107 -2.63 -7.08 5.59
C GLU A 107 -2.74 -5.93 4.59
N TRP A 108 -1.62 -5.58 3.94
CA TRP A 108 -1.60 -4.53 2.92
C TRP A 108 -2.42 -4.89 1.68
N HIS A 109 -2.35 -6.15 1.23
CA HIS A 109 -3.17 -6.63 0.12
C HIS A 109 -4.66 -6.58 0.49
N GLN A 110 -5.05 -7.08 1.66
CA GLN A 110 -6.44 -7.03 2.13
C GLN A 110 -6.95 -5.58 2.26
N PHE A 111 -6.11 -4.68 2.77
CA PHE A 111 -6.45 -3.27 2.88
C PHE A 111 -6.70 -2.64 1.50
N LEU A 112 -5.75 -2.77 0.57
CA LEU A 112 -5.86 -2.15 -0.74
C LEU A 112 -7.02 -2.73 -1.58
N THR A 113 -7.22 -4.04 -1.52
CA THR A 113 -8.37 -4.69 -2.17
C THR A 113 -9.69 -4.32 -1.50
N GLY A 114 -9.72 -4.15 -0.17
CA GLY A 114 -10.87 -3.65 0.57
C GLY A 114 -11.28 -2.22 0.18
N TYR A 115 -10.33 -1.40 -0.27
CA TYR A 115 -10.59 -0.09 -0.87
C TYR A 115 -11.00 -0.16 -2.34
N GLY A 116 -10.93 -1.31 -3.00
CA GLY A 116 -11.41 -1.50 -4.38
C GLY A 116 -10.30 -1.57 -5.45
N LEU A 117 -9.03 -1.71 -5.07
CA LEU A 117 -7.98 -2.09 -6.03
C LEU A 117 -8.12 -3.57 -6.40
N ASP A 118 -7.90 -3.88 -7.68
CA ASP A 118 -7.72 -5.26 -8.13
C ASP A 118 -6.29 -5.76 -7.82
N ASP A 119 -6.06 -7.08 -7.95
CA ASP A 119 -4.75 -7.68 -7.67
C ASP A 119 -3.63 -7.06 -8.52
N GLU A 120 -3.93 -6.66 -9.76
CA GLU A 120 -2.97 -6.00 -10.64
C GLU A 120 -2.65 -4.57 -10.16
N GLY A 121 -3.64 -3.83 -9.67
CA GLY A 121 -3.47 -2.53 -9.04
C GLY A 121 -2.61 -2.63 -7.79
N VAL A 122 -2.89 -3.60 -6.91
CA VAL A 122 -2.05 -3.87 -5.73
C VAL A 122 -0.62 -4.19 -6.13
N TRP A 123 -0.43 -5.05 -7.13
CA TRP A 123 0.90 -5.38 -7.64
C TRP A 123 1.68 -4.15 -8.12
N LYS A 124 1.02 -3.23 -8.83
CA LYS A 124 1.62 -1.97 -9.27
C LYS A 124 2.05 -1.13 -8.07
N VAL A 125 1.22 -1.00 -7.04
CA VAL A 125 1.56 -0.26 -5.81
C VAL A 125 2.79 -0.88 -5.14
N LEU A 126 2.82 -2.20 -4.92
CA LEU A 126 3.96 -2.90 -4.32
C LEU A 126 5.26 -2.69 -5.12
N ARG A 127 5.16 -2.67 -6.45
CA ARG A 127 6.31 -2.59 -7.35
C ARG A 127 6.84 -1.17 -7.53
N TYR A 128 5.96 -0.20 -7.70
CA TYR A 128 6.31 1.16 -8.11
C TYR A 128 6.35 2.15 -6.94
N SER A 129 5.72 1.81 -5.82
CA SER A 129 5.61 2.71 -4.67
C SER A 129 5.88 1.99 -3.35
N PRO A 130 7.09 1.42 -3.17
CA PRO A 130 7.46 0.76 -1.92
C PRO A 130 7.45 1.73 -0.72
N GLY A 131 7.57 3.04 -0.96
CA GLY A 131 7.46 4.07 0.07
C GLY A 131 6.09 4.14 0.76
N LEU A 132 5.04 3.54 0.18
CA LEU A 132 3.77 3.35 0.90
C LEU A 132 3.93 2.42 2.11
N LEU A 133 4.70 1.34 1.94
CA LEU A 133 4.86 0.27 2.92
C LEU A 133 5.96 0.58 3.92
N LEU A 134 6.95 1.34 3.47
CA LEU A 134 8.17 1.64 4.19
C LEU A 134 8.12 3.09 4.62
N ARG A 135 8.10 3.35 5.93
CA ARG A 135 8.19 4.72 6.39
C ARG A 135 9.56 5.26 6.01
N ARG A 136 9.56 6.38 5.29
CA ARG A 136 10.79 7.11 5.00
C ARG A 136 11.34 7.59 6.34
N ARG A 137 12.52 7.08 6.74
CA ARG A 137 13.29 7.63 7.85
C ARG A 137 13.61 9.08 7.48
N GLN A 138 12.78 10.02 7.90
CA GLN A 138 13.06 11.44 7.74
C GLN A 138 14.20 11.73 8.71
N ASP A 139 15.37 12.00 8.14
CA ASP A 139 16.58 12.59 8.69
C ASP A 139 16.38 13.09 10.13
N SER A 140 16.37 12.14 11.07
CA SER A 140 16.35 12.42 12.48
C SER A 140 17.74 12.95 12.78
N GLU A 141 17.86 14.28 12.75
CA GLU A 141 19.01 15.04 13.23
C GLU A 141 19.25 14.60 14.69
N GLU A 142 20.25 13.73 14.86
CA GLU A 142 21.07 13.52 16.05
C GLU A 142 20.40 13.83 17.41
N GLY A 143 19.33 13.11 17.74
CA GLY A 143 18.78 13.02 19.09
C GLY A 143 19.06 11.62 19.65
N ASP A 144 20.28 11.40 20.11
CA ASP A 144 20.76 10.16 20.74
C ASP A 144 20.06 9.94 22.10
N ASP A 145 18.86 9.39 22.09
CA ASP A 145 18.21 8.85 23.28
C ASP A 145 17.66 7.45 22.97
N GLY A 146 18.58 6.48 22.83
CA GLY A 146 18.50 5.07 23.28
C GLY A 146 17.22 4.23 23.14
N GLY A 147 16.21 4.66 22.37
CA GLY A 147 14.91 4.02 22.26
C GLY A 147 14.86 3.01 21.11
N GLY A 148 15.01 1.73 21.45
CA GLY A 148 14.85 0.53 20.62
C GLY A 148 14.34 0.72 19.19
N GLY A 149 15.26 0.55 18.23
CA GLY A 149 15.03 0.59 16.78
C GLY A 149 14.12 -0.51 16.26
N GLY A 150 12.82 -0.40 16.54
CA GLY A 150 11.80 -0.98 15.70
C GLY A 150 11.76 -0.18 14.40
N GLY A 151 12.23 -0.77 13.30
CA GLY A 151 12.09 -0.18 11.98
C GLY A 151 10.64 0.26 11.79
N ASP A 152 10.45 1.54 11.56
CA ASP A 152 9.14 2.20 11.58
C ASP A 152 8.40 1.76 10.31
N VAL A 153 7.79 0.57 10.32
CA VAL A 153 7.06 0.03 9.17
C VAL A 153 5.72 0.75 9.09
N ASN A 154 5.36 1.25 7.90
CA ASN A 154 4.04 1.86 7.75
C ASN A 154 2.98 0.76 7.83
N THR A 155 1.90 1.02 8.56
CA THR A 155 0.81 0.05 8.73
C THR A 155 -0.39 0.44 7.86
N PRO A 156 -1.24 -0.51 7.46
CA PRO A 156 -2.50 -0.21 6.80
C PRO A 156 -3.40 0.75 7.61
N TYR A 157 -3.29 0.71 8.94
CA TYR A 157 -4.00 1.63 9.83
C TYR A 157 -3.62 3.10 9.59
N ASN A 158 -2.32 3.38 9.46
CA ASN A 158 -1.83 4.73 9.17
C ASN A 158 -2.31 5.23 7.81
N ALA A 159 -2.27 4.36 6.78
CA ALA A 159 -2.81 4.70 5.47
C ALA A 159 -4.33 4.97 5.53
N GLY A 160 -5.06 4.21 6.33
CA GLY A 160 -6.49 4.45 6.61
C GLY A 160 -6.72 5.81 7.29
N ALA A 161 -5.89 6.18 8.27
CA ALA A 161 -5.96 7.49 8.92
C ALA A 161 -5.69 8.64 7.95
N ALA A 162 -4.71 8.50 7.06
CA ALA A 162 -4.42 9.47 5.99
C ALA A 162 -5.61 9.61 5.02
N ILE A 163 -6.26 8.50 4.63
CA ILE A 163 -7.47 8.55 3.80
C ILE A 163 -8.60 9.28 4.53
N MET A 164 -8.86 8.96 5.80
CA MET A 164 -9.89 9.62 6.60
C MET A 164 -9.63 11.13 6.75
N TRP A 165 -8.37 11.52 6.91
CA TRP A 165 -7.96 12.91 6.90
C TRP A 165 -8.28 13.57 5.55
N LEU A 166 -7.91 12.95 4.41
CA LEU A 166 -8.24 13.49 3.08
C LEU A 166 -9.75 13.63 2.85
N LYS A 167 -10.54 12.67 3.34
CA LYS A 167 -12.02 12.73 3.28
C LYS A 167 -12.59 13.91 4.06
N SER A 168 -11.96 14.29 5.18
CA SER A 168 -12.35 15.51 5.92
C SER A 168 -12.16 16.80 5.11
N TYR A 169 -11.30 16.77 4.09
CA TYR A 169 -11.09 17.84 3.10
C TYR A 169 -11.87 17.64 1.80
N GLY A 170 -12.90 16.78 1.82
CA GLY A 170 -13.87 16.63 0.73
C GLY A 170 -13.46 15.67 -0.38
N TRP A 171 -12.43 14.85 -0.19
CA TRP A 171 -12.12 13.73 -1.09
C TRP A 171 -13.20 12.65 -1.01
N THR A 172 -13.58 12.09 -2.15
CA THR A 172 -14.48 10.92 -2.21
C THR A 172 -13.69 9.61 -2.29
N ASP A 173 -14.33 8.49 -1.94
CA ASP A 173 -13.70 7.17 -2.02
C ASP A 173 -13.34 6.84 -3.48
N GLU A 174 -14.16 7.25 -4.45
CA GLU A 174 -13.88 7.10 -5.87
C GLU A 174 -12.63 7.87 -6.31
N GLU A 175 -12.42 9.09 -5.80
CA GLU A 175 -11.21 9.87 -6.09
C GLU A 175 -9.96 9.23 -5.49
N VAL A 176 -10.08 8.69 -4.27
CA VAL A 176 -8.98 7.96 -3.62
C VAL A 176 -8.58 6.74 -4.47
N VAL A 177 -9.56 5.96 -4.93
CA VAL A 177 -9.33 4.73 -5.70
C VAL A 177 -8.87 5.01 -7.13
N ALA A 178 -9.54 5.94 -7.83
CA ALA A 178 -9.27 6.19 -9.24
C ALA A 178 -8.03 7.04 -9.48
N ARG A 179 -7.63 7.87 -8.50
CA ARG A 179 -6.55 8.85 -8.67
C ARG A 179 -5.46 8.72 -7.63
N LEU A 180 -5.78 8.68 -6.34
CA LEU A 180 -4.75 8.74 -5.30
C LEU A 180 -3.92 7.46 -5.27
N LEU A 181 -4.55 6.29 -5.17
CA LEU A 181 -3.86 5.00 -5.05
C LEU A 181 -3.01 4.63 -6.28
N PRO A 182 -3.45 4.86 -7.53
CA PRO A 182 -2.65 4.51 -8.71
C PRO A 182 -1.50 5.49 -8.98
N CYS A 183 -1.67 6.77 -8.66
CA CYS A 183 -0.73 7.82 -9.05
C CYS A 183 0.15 8.33 -7.91
N TYR A 184 -0.38 8.38 -6.68
CA TYR A 184 0.26 9.00 -5.53
C TYR A 184 0.09 8.19 -4.22
N PRO A 185 0.33 6.86 -4.23
CA PRO A 185 0.16 6.05 -3.03
C PRO A 185 1.08 6.48 -1.88
N GLU A 186 2.24 7.08 -2.18
CA GLU A 186 3.17 7.60 -1.17
C GLU A 186 2.55 8.67 -0.25
N VAL A 187 1.46 9.32 -0.69
CA VAL A 187 0.72 10.28 0.14
C VAL A 187 0.12 9.60 1.37
N LEU A 188 -0.23 8.32 1.27
CA LEU A 188 -0.80 7.55 2.37
C LEU A 188 0.26 7.05 3.37
N ALA A 189 1.55 7.28 3.10
CA ALA A 189 2.61 7.06 4.07
C ALA A 189 2.83 8.25 5.01
N ALA A 190 2.22 9.40 4.71
CA ALA A 190 2.32 10.58 5.58
C ALA A 190 1.41 10.45 6.79
N THR A 191 1.89 10.97 7.92
CA THR A 191 1.06 11.08 9.12
C THR A 191 0.12 12.26 9.02
N THR A 192 -0.95 12.23 9.81
CA THR A 192 -1.92 13.33 9.87
C THR A 192 -1.28 14.66 10.31
N GLU A 193 -0.24 14.59 11.14
CA GLU A 193 0.52 15.75 11.60
C GLU A 193 1.36 16.34 10.47
N GLN A 194 2.01 15.50 9.66
CA GLN A 194 2.76 15.94 8.49
C GLN A 194 1.86 16.61 7.45
N MET A 195 0.69 15.99 7.18
CA MET A 195 -0.32 16.57 6.29
C MET A 195 -0.84 17.91 6.82
N GLN A 196 -1.11 18.01 8.13
CA GLN A 196 -1.56 19.24 8.76
C GLN A 196 -0.48 20.34 8.72
N ALA A 197 0.77 20.01 9.02
CA ALA A 197 1.89 20.94 8.93
C ALA A 197 2.07 21.47 7.49
N ALA A 198 1.88 20.62 6.49
CA ALA A 198 1.83 21.02 5.08
C ALA A 198 0.71 22.02 4.79
N MET A 199 -0.49 21.80 5.32
CA MET A 199 -1.60 22.75 5.17
C MET A 199 -1.32 24.09 5.86
N GLU A 200 -0.78 24.07 7.07
CA GLU A 200 -0.40 25.28 7.83
C GLU A 200 0.70 26.06 7.12
N PHE A 201 1.67 25.36 6.54
CA PHE A 201 2.70 25.96 5.71
C PHE A 201 2.08 26.70 4.52
N LEU A 202 1.15 26.09 3.79
CA LEU A 202 0.46 26.74 2.67
C LEU A 202 -0.38 27.93 3.14
N ARG A 203 -1.07 27.85 4.28
CA ARG A 203 -1.78 28.99 4.88
C ARG A 203 -0.84 30.15 5.22
N SER A 204 0.36 29.85 5.74
CA SER A 204 1.37 30.89 6.05
C SER A 204 1.83 31.67 4.81
N ARG A 205 1.66 31.09 3.61
CA ARG A 205 1.93 31.71 2.31
C ARG A 205 0.73 32.46 1.71
N SER A 206 -0.29 32.69 2.52
CA SER A 206 -1.51 33.46 2.18
C SER A 206 -2.40 32.80 1.12
N PHE A 207 -2.37 31.47 1.01
CA PHE A 207 -3.39 30.74 0.26
C PHE A 207 -4.64 30.56 1.14
N ASP A 208 -5.82 30.79 0.57
CA ASP A 208 -7.09 30.48 1.24
C ASP A 208 -7.37 28.96 1.25
N ASP A 209 -8.23 28.50 2.16
CA ASP A 209 -8.51 27.07 2.33
C ASP A 209 -9.10 26.41 1.07
N GLU A 210 -9.85 27.15 0.25
CA GLU A 210 -10.42 26.62 -0.99
C GLU A 210 -9.34 26.38 -2.06
N ALA A 211 -8.42 27.34 -2.22
CA ALA A 211 -7.28 27.24 -3.11
C ALA A 211 -6.35 26.11 -2.67
N ILE A 212 -6.06 25.98 -1.37
CA ILE A 212 -5.27 24.88 -0.83
C ILE A 212 -5.95 23.54 -1.13
N THR A 213 -7.24 23.41 -0.86
CA THR A 213 -8.00 22.18 -1.15
C THR A 213 -7.93 21.83 -2.64
N ARG A 214 -8.09 22.82 -3.52
CA ARG A 214 -7.97 22.64 -4.98
C ARG A 214 -6.55 22.24 -5.40
N MET A 215 -5.53 22.83 -4.79
CA MET A 215 -4.12 22.49 -5.02
C MET A 215 -3.82 21.06 -4.59
N VAL A 216 -4.23 20.65 -3.39
CA VAL A 216 -4.04 19.29 -2.86
C VAL A 216 -4.78 18.25 -3.69
N ARG A 217 -6.03 18.54 -4.11
CA ARG A 217 -6.77 17.66 -5.04
C ARG A 217 -6.08 17.53 -6.40
N THR A 218 -5.45 18.61 -6.86
CA THR A 218 -4.74 18.62 -8.15
C THR A 218 -3.36 17.95 -8.06
N PHE A 219 -2.65 18.15 -6.95
CA PHE A 219 -1.29 17.65 -6.74
C PHE A 219 -1.11 17.16 -5.29
N PRO A 220 -1.58 15.94 -4.97
CA PRO A 220 -1.49 15.36 -3.62
C PRO A 220 -0.08 15.30 -3.01
N PRO A 221 1.01 15.12 -3.78
CA PRO A 221 2.37 15.14 -3.23
C PRO A 221 2.76 16.40 -2.44
N LEU A 222 2.00 17.50 -2.56
CA LEU A 222 2.18 18.69 -1.71
C LEU A 222 2.09 18.40 -0.21
N LEU A 223 1.44 17.31 0.19
CA LEU A 223 1.27 16.93 1.59
C LEU A 223 2.48 16.19 2.18
N VAL A 224 3.38 15.67 1.33
CA VAL A 224 4.50 14.81 1.76
C VAL A 224 5.85 15.36 1.32
N ALA A 225 5.87 16.23 0.32
CA ALA A 225 7.10 16.82 -0.18
C ALA A 225 7.76 17.68 0.92
N PRO A 226 9.08 17.51 1.17
CA PRO A 226 9.80 18.54 1.89
C PRO A 226 9.69 19.84 1.08
N TYR A 227 9.25 20.91 1.73
CA TYR A 227 9.15 22.22 1.12
C TYR A 227 10.56 22.78 0.87
N ASN A 228 11.18 22.34 -0.22
CA ASN A 228 12.45 22.86 -0.68
C ASN A 228 12.26 24.17 -1.45
N GLU A 229 13.29 25.00 -1.44
CA GLU A 229 13.27 26.32 -2.09
C GLU A 229 12.79 26.28 -3.57
N PRO A 230 13.18 25.29 -4.40
CA PRO A 230 12.65 25.20 -5.77
C PRO A 230 11.14 24.98 -5.86
N LEU A 231 10.56 24.13 -5.00
CA LEU A 231 9.11 23.91 -4.96
C LEU A 231 8.39 25.19 -4.53
N LEU A 232 8.96 25.94 -3.58
CA LEU A 232 8.43 27.23 -3.14
C LEU A 232 8.43 28.25 -4.27
N GLN A 233 9.52 28.37 -5.01
CA GLN A 233 9.59 29.24 -6.17
C GLN A 233 8.55 28.86 -7.24
N LEU A 234 8.29 27.56 -7.44
CA LEU A 234 7.26 27.11 -8.37
C LEU A 234 5.85 27.49 -7.88
N ILE A 235 5.55 27.27 -6.60
CA ILE A 235 4.28 27.64 -5.98
C ILE A 235 4.05 29.16 -6.10
N ASP A 236 5.07 29.97 -5.83
CA ASP A 236 5.00 31.42 -5.95
C ASP A 236 4.77 31.86 -7.41
N ARG A 237 5.42 31.22 -8.38
CA ARG A 237 5.17 31.47 -9.82
C ARG A 237 3.75 31.11 -10.23
N ILE A 238 3.22 29.98 -9.75
CA ILE A 238 1.84 29.56 -10.02
C ILE A 238 0.87 30.61 -9.45
N ARG A 239 1.12 31.09 -8.23
CA ARG A 239 0.32 32.14 -7.59
C ARG A 239 0.31 33.43 -8.40
N ILE A 240 1.48 33.94 -8.79
CA ILE A 240 1.61 35.17 -9.60
C ILE A 240 0.90 35.00 -10.95
N SER A 241 1.08 33.85 -11.61
CA SER A 241 0.46 33.56 -12.91
C SER A 241 -1.06 33.45 -12.83
N ALA A 242 -1.59 32.80 -11.79
CA ALA A 242 -3.02 32.65 -11.56
C ALA A 242 -3.70 34.02 -11.34
N HIS A 243 -3.05 34.95 -10.64
CA HIS A 243 -3.54 36.32 -10.50
C HIS A 243 -3.50 37.10 -11.83
N ASN A 244 -2.46 36.91 -12.64
CA ASN A 244 -2.33 37.62 -13.92
C ASN A 244 -3.37 37.18 -14.97
N LYS A 245 -3.84 35.93 -14.94
CA LYS A 245 -4.85 35.45 -15.91
C LYS A 245 -6.18 36.22 -15.82
N TYR A 246 -6.51 36.77 -14.66
CA TYR A 246 -7.71 37.61 -14.48
C TYR A 246 -7.46 39.11 -14.70
N VAL A 247 -6.20 39.54 -14.83
CA VAL A 247 -5.87 40.93 -15.18
C VAL A 247 -5.98 41.15 -16.70
N VAL A 248 -5.75 40.13 -17.52
CA VAL A 248 -5.75 40.25 -18.99
C VAL A 248 -7.13 40.03 -19.63
N SER A 249 -8.09 39.42 -18.92
CA SER A 249 -9.45 39.21 -19.43
C SER A 249 -10.40 40.40 -19.20
N GLY A 250 -9.96 41.47 -18.54
CA GLY A 250 -10.78 42.64 -18.20
C GLY A 250 -10.95 43.72 -19.27
N SER A 251 -10.51 43.53 -20.53
CA SER A 251 -10.57 44.61 -21.52
C SER A 251 -10.81 44.15 -22.97
N TYR A 252 -11.86 43.38 -23.20
CA TYR A 252 -12.49 43.31 -24.52
C TYR A 252 -13.98 43.68 -24.39
N HIS A 253 -14.24 44.91 -23.94
CA HIS A 253 -15.45 45.60 -24.36
C HIS A 253 -15.12 46.33 -25.67
N VAL A 254 -15.48 45.70 -26.78
CA VAL A 254 -15.66 46.35 -28.09
C VAL A 254 -17.12 46.20 -28.46
#